data_AF-A0A4Y9TA72-F1
#
_entry.id   AF-A0A4Y9TA72-F1
#
_cell.length_a   1.000
_cell.length_b   1.000
_cell.length_c   1.000
_cell.angle_alpha   90.00
_cell.angle_beta   90.00
_cell.angle_gamma   90.00
#
_symmetry.space_group_name_H-M   'P 1'
#
loop_
_entity.id
_entity.type
_entity.pdbx_description
1 polymer ?
#
loop_
_entity_poly.entity_id
_entity_poly.type
_entity_poly.pdbx_seq_one_letter_code
_entity_poly.pdbx_strand_id
1 'polypeptide(L)'
;MAEWRYEDDERCPDPLRPRPTQDKRHFFMLPQAPAESGYYTYGKLYGEPAMGAYQYAHPIMMSTILRVALEWQAIDRRRIGIGDISLPDGRETPDHGGHKTGLDVDVRPLRKDGLEQRVTWNDPQYDHEATRKLIHLFRTLAPVKFVVFNDPRVPFVARADKHDDHFHVTLRG
;
A
#
# COMPACT_ATOMS: atom_id res chain seq x y z
N MET A 1 16.55 19.96 15.33
CA MET A 1 15.52 18.94 15.58
C MET A 1 16.23 17.60 15.59
N ALA A 2 16.11 16.81 16.65
CA ALA A 2 16.88 15.56 16.76
C ALA A 2 16.42 14.56 15.69
N GLU A 3 17.37 14.00 14.94
CA GLU A 3 17.13 12.92 13.98
C GLU A 3 16.64 11.68 14.74
N TRP A 4 15.45 11.21 14.39
CA TRP A 4 14.87 9.97 14.91
C TRP A 4 15.63 8.76 14.35
N ARG A 5 16.21 7.92 15.20
CA ARG A 5 17.05 6.77 14.84
C ARG A 5 16.33 5.45 15.11
N TYR A 6 16.87 4.34 14.58
CA TYR A 6 16.44 2.96 14.88
C TYR A 6 16.29 2.69 16.39
N GLU A 7 17.19 3.26 17.19
CA GLU A 7 17.20 3.18 18.66
C GLU A 7 16.05 3.96 19.35
N ASP A 8 15.36 4.85 18.62
CA ASP A 8 14.17 5.55 19.11
C ASP A 8 12.90 4.72 18.89
N ASP A 9 12.88 3.85 17.87
CA ASP A 9 11.86 2.80 17.71
C ASP A 9 12.06 1.69 18.77
N GLU A 10 13.31 1.33 19.12
CA GLU A 10 13.60 0.40 20.25
C GLU A 10 13.28 1.00 21.63
N ARG A 11 13.36 2.33 21.79
CA ARG A 11 12.92 3.04 23.01
C ARG A 11 11.41 3.23 23.08
N CYS A 12 10.64 2.81 22.07
CA CYS A 12 9.22 2.56 22.19
C CYS A 12 9.03 1.10 22.62
N PRO A 13 8.87 0.80 23.92
CA PRO A 13 9.03 -0.55 24.45
C PRO A 13 7.80 -1.43 24.21
N ASP A 14 7.00 -1.14 23.19
CA ASP A 14 5.76 -1.85 22.97
C ASP A 14 5.32 -1.83 21.49
N PRO A 15 5.54 -2.92 20.73
CA PRO A 15 4.94 -3.09 19.40
C PRO A 15 3.39 -3.16 19.45
N LEU A 16 2.79 -3.18 20.64
CA LEU A 16 1.35 -3.13 20.92
C LEU A 16 0.87 -1.79 21.50
N ARG A 17 1.74 -0.79 21.75
CA ARG A 17 1.24 0.56 21.98
C ARG A 17 0.64 1.04 20.66
N PRO A 18 -0.66 1.37 20.62
CA PRO A 18 -1.31 1.76 19.39
C PRO A 18 -0.57 2.97 18.85
N ARG A 19 0.17 2.78 17.76
CA ARG A 19 0.68 3.89 16.96
C ARG A 19 -0.49 4.85 16.82
N PRO A 20 -0.29 6.15 17.07
CA PRO A 20 -1.41 7.05 17.19
C PRO A 20 -2.20 6.96 15.89
N THR A 21 -3.52 6.81 16.02
CA THR A 21 -4.42 6.67 14.87
C THR A 21 -4.31 7.88 13.95
N GLN A 22 -3.77 9.00 14.44
CA GLN A 22 -3.45 10.21 13.70
C GLN A 22 -2.00 10.67 13.98
N ASP A 23 -1.26 11.11 12.96
CA ASP A 23 0.09 11.68 13.11
C ASP A 23 0.10 13.23 13.16
N LYS A 24 1.28 13.86 13.22
CA LYS A 24 1.40 15.34 13.31
C LYS A 24 1.03 16.07 12.03
N ARG A 25 0.91 15.36 10.90
CA ARG A 25 0.38 15.90 9.64
C ARG A 25 -1.15 15.84 9.63
N HIS A 26 -1.75 15.35 10.72
CA HIS A 26 -3.17 15.05 10.84
C HIS A 26 -3.64 13.88 9.95
N PHE A 27 -2.71 13.07 9.45
CA PHE A 27 -3.05 11.91 8.64
C PHE A 27 -3.44 10.74 9.53
N PHE A 28 -4.52 10.07 9.14
CA PHE A 28 -4.99 8.91 9.86
C PHE A 28 -4.33 7.64 9.33
N MET A 29 -4.06 6.72 10.25
CA MET A 29 -3.70 5.35 9.91
C MET A 29 -4.90 4.68 9.20
N LEU A 30 -4.65 4.04 8.06
CA LEU A 30 -5.62 3.18 7.39
C LEU A 30 -6.13 2.13 8.41
N PRO A 31 -7.44 1.83 8.47
CA PRO A 31 -7.92 0.79 9.37
C PRO A 31 -7.20 -0.54 9.10
N GLN A 32 -6.68 -1.16 10.16
CA GLN A 32 -5.88 -2.39 10.06
C GLN A 32 -6.81 -3.59 9.91
N ALA A 33 -6.97 -4.05 8.67
CA ALA A 33 -7.71 -5.26 8.27
C ALA A 33 -9.11 -5.44 8.91
N PRO A 34 -10.08 -4.52 8.69
CA PRO A 34 -11.46 -4.75 9.12
C PRO A 34 -12.00 -6.05 8.50
N ALA A 35 -12.61 -6.91 9.33
CA ALA A 35 -13.06 -8.26 8.94
C ALA A 35 -14.01 -8.31 7.71
N GLU A 36 -14.69 -7.20 7.42
CA GLU A 36 -15.64 -7.07 6.29
C GLU A 36 -15.16 -6.10 5.19
N SER A 37 -13.91 -5.61 5.28
CA SER A 37 -13.37 -4.68 4.30
C SER A 37 -12.92 -5.39 3.01
N GLY A 38 -12.92 -4.64 1.90
CA GLY A 38 -12.45 -5.12 0.60
C GLY A 38 -10.94 -5.23 0.47
N TYR A 39 -10.20 -5.01 1.56
CA TYR A 39 -8.73 -5.01 1.57
C TYR A 39 -8.16 -5.69 2.82
N TYR A 40 -6.87 -5.99 2.77
CA TYR A 40 -6.05 -6.35 3.91
C TYR A 40 -4.75 -5.55 3.85
N THR A 41 -4.10 -5.34 5.00
CA THR A 41 -2.82 -4.64 5.06
C THR A 41 -1.66 -5.63 5.08
N TYR A 42 -0.56 -5.28 4.42
CA TYR A 42 0.72 -5.99 4.52
C TYR A 42 1.86 -4.98 4.54
N GLY A 43 3.07 -5.45 4.79
CA GLY A 43 4.27 -4.63 4.79
C GLY A 43 5.29 -5.19 5.75
N LYS A 44 6.55 -4.78 5.60
CA LYS A 44 7.61 -5.12 6.54
C LYS A 44 8.39 -3.88 6.93
N LEU A 45 8.65 -3.70 8.21
CA LEU A 45 9.55 -2.67 8.71
C LEU A 45 10.70 -3.38 9.45
N TYR A 46 11.94 -3.09 9.05
CA TYR A 46 13.14 -3.76 9.58
C TYR A 46 13.13 -5.30 9.46
N GLY A 47 12.48 -5.83 8.42
CA GLY A 47 12.40 -7.27 8.16
C GLY A 47 11.21 -7.98 8.82
N GLU A 48 10.57 -7.32 9.80
CA GLU A 48 9.41 -7.83 10.55
C GLU A 48 8.09 -7.28 10.02
N PRO A 49 6.94 -7.93 10.28
CA PRO A 49 5.63 -7.39 9.91
C PRO A 49 5.43 -5.95 10.37
N ALA A 50 5.02 -5.05 9.47
CA ALA A 50 4.94 -3.62 9.76
C ALA A 50 3.84 -3.26 10.76
N MET A 51 2.83 -4.11 10.96
CA MET A 51 1.71 -3.89 11.91
C MET A 51 1.10 -2.48 11.81
N GLY A 52 0.86 -2.01 10.59
CA GLY A 52 0.29 -0.68 10.33
C GLY A 52 1.30 0.47 10.25
N ALA A 53 2.60 0.21 10.33
CA ALA A 53 3.63 1.25 10.35
C ALA A 53 3.53 2.24 9.21
N TYR A 54 3.35 1.71 8.01
CA TYR A 54 3.36 2.46 6.77
C TYR A 54 1.99 2.97 6.39
N GLN A 55 0.99 2.94 7.28
CA GLN A 55 -0.40 3.10 6.87
C GLN A 55 -0.93 4.52 7.03
N TYR A 56 -0.04 5.52 7.16
CA TYR A 56 -0.44 6.92 7.26
C TYR A 56 -0.66 7.50 5.87
N ALA A 57 -1.93 7.76 5.55
CA ALA A 57 -2.35 8.19 4.23
C ALA A 57 -2.76 9.66 4.23
N HIS A 58 -2.37 10.37 3.17
CA HIS A 58 -2.98 11.65 2.84
C HIS A 58 -4.50 11.45 2.67
N PRO A 59 -5.38 12.41 3.04
CA PRO A 59 -6.84 12.22 2.96
C PRO A 59 -7.36 11.77 1.60
N ILE A 60 -6.74 12.23 0.50
CA ILE A 60 -7.07 11.79 -0.87
C ILE A 60 -6.73 10.30 -1.07
N MET A 61 -5.57 9.86 -0.57
CA MET A 61 -5.17 8.45 -0.65
C MET A 61 -6.04 7.55 0.21
N MET A 62 -6.34 7.96 1.46
CA MET A 62 -7.28 7.26 2.34
C MET A 62 -8.64 7.05 1.64
N SER A 63 -9.20 8.13 1.10
CA SER A 63 -10.48 8.08 0.39
C SER A 63 -10.42 7.19 -0.86
N THR A 64 -9.29 7.24 -1.59
CA THR A 64 -9.06 6.41 -2.77
C THR A 64 -9.04 4.93 -2.41
N ILE A 65 -8.26 4.52 -1.41
CA ILE A 65 -8.14 3.12 -0.99
C ILE A 65 -9.50 2.58 -0.56
N LEU A 66 -10.23 3.31 0.29
CA LEU A 66 -11.55 2.90 0.77
C LEU A 66 -12.56 2.80 -0.38
N ARG A 67 -12.53 3.74 -1.33
CA ARG A 67 -13.43 3.69 -2.49
C ARG A 67 -13.08 2.55 -3.46
N VAL A 68 -11.80 2.33 -3.76
CA VAL A 68 -11.34 1.23 -4.61
C VAL A 68 -11.72 -0.11 -3.97
N ALA A 69 -11.50 -0.28 -2.66
CA ALA A 69 -11.86 -1.50 -1.96
C ALA A 69 -13.38 -1.79 -2.03
N LEU A 70 -14.22 -0.76 -1.88
CA LEU A 70 -15.67 -0.88 -1.99
C LEU A 70 -16.10 -1.29 -3.41
N GLU A 71 -15.60 -0.60 -4.44
CA GLU A 71 -15.93 -0.91 -5.85
C GLU A 71 -15.40 -2.28 -6.27
N TRP A 72 -14.25 -2.68 -5.75
CA TRP A 72 -13.67 -3.99 -6.01
C TRP A 72 -14.56 -5.13 -5.46
N GLN A 73 -15.07 -5.00 -4.23
CA GLN A 73 -15.96 -6.00 -3.63
C GLN A 73 -17.25 -6.23 -4.44
N ALA A 74 -17.69 -5.25 -5.23
CA ALA A 74 -18.86 -5.40 -6.09
C ALA A 74 -18.61 -6.32 -7.29
N ILE A 75 -17.34 -6.50 -7.69
CA ILE A 75 -16.97 -7.23 -8.92
C ILE A 75 -16.08 -8.46 -8.65
N ASP A 76 -15.48 -8.57 -7.47
CA ASP A 76 -14.59 -9.66 -7.08
C ASP A 76 -14.70 -9.93 -5.57
N ARG A 77 -14.62 -11.22 -5.19
CA ARG A 77 -14.75 -11.64 -3.79
C ARG A 77 -13.42 -11.61 -3.04
N ARG A 78 -12.29 -11.54 -3.75
CA ARG A 78 -10.95 -11.46 -3.16
C ARG A 78 -10.73 -10.08 -2.56
N ARG A 79 -10.00 -9.98 -1.45
CA ARG A 79 -9.57 -8.69 -0.91
C ARG A 79 -8.30 -8.21 -1.61
N ILE A 80 -8.12 -6.89 -1.71
CA ILE A 80 -6.91 -6.27 -2.26
C ILE A 80 -5.84 -6.11 -1.17
N GLY A 81 -4.58 -6.39 -1.49
CA GLY A 81 -3.49 -6.20 -0.53
C GLY A 81 -2.95 -4.79 -0.60
N ILE A 82 -3.13 -4.00 0.46
CA ILE A 82 -2.58 -2.65 0.61
C ILE A 82 -1.28 -2.72 1.40
N GLY A 83 -0.20 -2.28 0.75
CA GLY A 83 1.15 -2.23 1.27
C GLY A 83 1.49 -0.85 1.78
N ASP A 84 2.76 -0.46 1.61
CA ASP A 84 3.32 0.70 2.28
C ASP A 84 2.77 2.02 1.69
N ILE A 85 2.41 2.99 2.55
CA ILE A 85 1.87 4.33 2.18
C ILE A 85 2.83 5.43 2.63
N SER A 86 2.95 5.62 3.95
CA SER A 86 4.01 6.40 4.57
C SER A 86 4.17 6.05 6.05
N LEU A 87 5.37 6.23 6.58
CA LEU A 87 5.59 6.25 8.02
C LEU A 87 4.93 7.49 8.66
N PRO A 88 4.61 7.45 9.97
CA PRO A 88 4.09 8.62 10.66
C PRO A 88 5.06 9.80 10.52
N ASP A 89 4.48 10.99 10.36
CA ASP A 89 5.18 12.26 10.15
C ASP A 89 6.01 12.33 8.85
N GLY A 90 5.89 11.35 7.95
CA GLY A 90 6.57 11.34 6.65
C GLY A 90 8.06 11.04 6.74
N ARG A 91 8.47 10.32 7.79
CA ARG A 91 9.85 9.91 8.02
C ARG A 91 10.40 9.10 6.84
N GLU A 92 11.71 9.22 6.65
CA GLU A 92 12.43 8.37 5.71
C GLU A 92 12.32 6.90 6.09
N THR A 93 12.12 6.08 5.08
CA THR A 93 12.10 4.64 5.22
C THR A 93 13.52 4.13 4.98
N PRO A 94 13.94 3.06 5.67
CA PRO A 94 15.26 2.45 5.45
C PRO A 94 15.37 1.72 4.11
N ASP A 95 14.25 1.42 3.45
CA ASP A 95 14.12 0.44 2.37
C ASP A 95 13.58 1.00 1.03
N HIS A 96 12.95 2.19 1.00
CA HIS A 96 12.37 2.78 -0.22
C HIS A 96 12.04 4.30 -0.12
N GLY A 97 12.71 5.15 -0.92
CA GLY A 97 12.70 6.61 -0.74
C GLY A 97 11.42 7.40 -1.08
N GLY A 98 10.39 6.80 -1.69
CA GLY A 98 9.20 7.51 -2.22
C GLY A 98 8.07 7.77 -1.22
N HIS A 99 7.91 6.91 -0.21
CA HIS A 99 6.70 6.81 0.63
C HIS A 99 6.69 7.79 1.82
N LYS A 100 6.84 9.09 1.54
CA LYS A 100 6.92 10.13 2.60
C LYS A 100 5.67 10.98 2.69
N THR A 101 4.98 11.20 1.57
CA THR A 101 3.93 12.22 1.48
C THR A 101 2.55 11.70 1.87
N GLY A 102 2.38 10.39 1.98
CA GLY A 102 1.08 9.74 2.13
C GLY A 102 0.26 9.71 0.84
N LEU A 103 0.82 10.14 -0.30
CA LEU A 103 0.19 10.11 -1.63
C LEU A 103 0.65 8.92 -2.49
N ASP A 104 1.49 8.07 -1.92
CA ASP A 104 2.10 6.90 -2.55
C ASP A 104 1.55 5.64 -1.87
N VAL A 105 1.25 4.58 -2.62
CA VAL A 105 0.82 3.31 -2.05
C VAL A 105 1.30 2.13 -2.90
N ASP A 106 1.84 1.11 -2.24
CA ASP A 106 2.12 -0.17 -2.87
C ASP A 106 0.90 -1.10 -2.74
N VAL A 107 0.59 -1.83 -3.80
CA VAL A 107 -0.55 -2.74 -3.84
C VAL A 107 -0.14 -4.07 -4.45
N ARG A 108 -0.55 -5.17 -3.82
CA ARG A 108 -0.25 -6.51 -4.33
C ARG A 108 -1.00 -6.81 -5.62
N PRO A 109 -0.37 -7.48 -6.59
CA PRO A 109 -1.07 -8.10 -7.70
C PRO A 109 -1.91 -9.27 -7.18
N LEU A 110 -2.97 -9.60 -7.92
CA LEU A 110 -3.91 -10.64 -7.51
C LEU A 110 -3.39 -12.03 -7.86
N ARG A 111 -3.73 -12.99 -7.01
CA ARG A 111 -3.51 -14.41 -7.25
C ARG A 111 -4.79 -15.09 -7.73
N LYS A 112 -4.66 -16.06 -8.63
CA LYS A 112 -5.75 -16.92 -9.14
C LYS A 112 -6.37 -17.76 -8.04
N ASP A 113 -5.54 -18.25 -7.11
CA ASP A 113 -5.98 -19.05 -5.96
C ASP A 113 -6.66 -18.23 -4.85
N GLY A 114 -6.68 -16.90 -4.98
CA GLY A 114 -7.33 -16.00 -4.03
C GLY A 114 -6.61 -15.86 -2.68
N LEU A 115 -5.41 -16.44 -2.52
CA LEU A 115 -4.65 -16.32 -1.28
C LEU A 115 -4.06 -14.90 -1.12
N GLU A 116 -4.02 -14.41 0.12
CA GLU A 116 -3.48 -13.09 0.47
C GLU A 116 -1.95 -13.09 0.58
N GLN A 117 -1.28 -13.60 -0.45
CA GLN A 117 0.16 -13.86 -0.48
C GLN A 117 0.87 -13.08 -1.58
N ARG A 118 2.20 -13.02 -1.50
CA ARG A 118 3.02 -12.38 -2.53
C ARG A 118 2.90 -13.16 -3.85
N VAL A 119 2.95 -12.45 -4.96
CA VAL A 119 3.03 -13.03 -6.31
C VAL A 119 3.76 -12.06 -7.23
N THR A 120 4.63 -12.57 -8.09
CA THR A 120 5.27 -11.76 -9.14
C THR A 120 4.48 -11.85 -10.45
N TRP A 121 4.57 -10.86 -11.33
CA TRP A 121 3.82 -10.84 -12.60
C TRP A 121 4.10 -12.02 -13.55
N ASN A 122 5.24 -12.71 -13.37
CA ASN A 122 5.65 -13.88 -14.14
C ASN A 122 5.31 -15.22 -13.46
N ASP A 123 4.71 -15.19 -12.25
CA ASP A 123 4.30 -16.39 -11.53
C ASP A 123 3.06 -17.03 -12.18
N PRO A 124 2.97 -18.37 -12.29
CA PRO A 124 1.78 -19.04 -12.81
C PRO A 124 0.47 -18.70 -12.06
N GLN A 125 0.54 -18.36 -10.78
CA GLN A 125 -0.60 -17.97 -9.94
C GLN A 125 -1.01 -16.51 -10.13
N TYR A 126 -0.22 -15.68 -10.81
CA TYR A 126 -0.59 -14.29 -11.05
C TYR A 126 -1.83 -14.16 -11.95
N ASP A 127 -2.82 -13.42 -11.47
CA ASP A 127 -4.02 -13.06 -12.21
C ASP A 127 -3.85 -11.70 -12.89
N HIS A 128 -3.43 -11.76 -14.15
CA HIS A 128 -3.23 -10.60 -15.02
C HIS A 128 -4.49 -9.74 -15.16
N GLU A 129 -5.63 -10.36 -15.48
CA GLU A 129 -6.85 -9.60 -15.77
C GLU A 129 -7.40 -8.93 -14.52
N ALA A 130 -7.36 -9.60 -13.37
CA ALA A 130 -7.79 -9.00 -12.11
C ALA A 130 -6.89 -7.83 -11.70
N THR A 131 -5.56 -7.99 -11.82
CA THR A 131 -4.61 -6.92 -11.50
C THR A 131 -4.78 -5.72 -12.44
N ARG A 132 -4.97 -5.97 -13.74
CA ARG A 132 -5.25 -4.91 -14.71
C ARG A 132 -6.54 -4.16 -14.40
N LYS A 133 -7.61 -4.85 -14.01
CA LYS A 133 -8.87 -4.24 -13.56
C LYS A 133 -8.68 -3.40 -12.30
N LEU A 134 -7.91 -3.90 -11.32
CA LEU A 134 -7.63 -3.17 -10.09
C LEU A 134 -6.86 -1.87 -10.37
N ILE A 135 -5.80 -1.92 -11.18
CA ILE A 135 -5.06 -0.73 -11.61
C ILE A 135 -5.98 0.26 -12.33
N HIS A 136 -6.89 -0.24 -13.16
CA HIS A 136 -7.89 0.60 -13.84
C HIS A 136 -8.85 1.29 -12.85
N LEU A 137 -9.28 0.62 -11.78
CA LEU A 137 -10.11 1.24 -10.73
C LEU A 137 -9.38 2.41 -10.06
N PHE A 138 -8.11 2.25 -9.67
CA PHE A 138 -7.32 3.36 -9.12
C PHE A 138 -7.28 4.55 -10.08
N ARG A 139 -7.01 4.32 -11.37
CA ARG A 139 -6.94 5.38 -12.37
C ARG A 139 -8.29 6.05 -12.67
N THR A 140 -9.38 5.34 -12.43
CA THR A 140 -10.74 5.84 -12.68
C THR A 140 -11.25 6.66 -11.49
N LEU A 141 -10.91 6.24 -10.28
CA LEU A 141 -11.49 6.77 -9.04
C LEU A 141 -10.62 7.84 -8.35
N ALA A 142 -9.39 8.04 -8.81
CA ALA A 142 -8.44 8.94 -8.17
C ALA A 142 -7.57 9.72 -9.17
N PRO A 143 -7.02 10.87 -8.76
CA PRO A 143 -6.13 11.68 -9.60
C PRO A 143 -4.72 11.06 -9.68
N VAL A 144 -4.60 9.89 -10.29
CA VAL A 144 -3.33 9.16 -10.41
C VAL A 144 -2.31 9.98 -11.21
N LYS A 145 -1.14 10.21 -10.61
CA LYS A 145 0.01 10.86 -11.23
C LYS A 145 0.77 9.87 -12.12
N PHE A 146 1.14 8.71 -11.57
CA PHE A 146 1.73 7.60 -12.31
C PHE A 146 1.49 6.28 -11.56
N VAL A 147 1.68 5.16 -12.28
CA VAL A 147 1.71 3.80 -11.74
C VAL A 147 3.01 3.14 -12.16
N VAL A 148 3.68 2.44 -11.25
CA VAL A 148 4.88 1.65 -11.56
C VAL A 148 4.59 0.17 -11.32
N PHE A 149 4.78 -0.66 -12.33
CA PHE A 149 4.63 -2.12 -12.26
C PHE A 149 5.36 -2.78 -13.43
N ASN A 150 6.02 -3.91 -13.18
CA ASN A 150 6.89 -4.51 -14.19
C ASN A 150 6.21 -5.44 -15.19
N ASP A 151 4.91 -5.75 -15.04
CA ASP A 151 4.19 -6.54 -16.04
C ASP A 151 4.10 -5.77 -17.37
N PRO A 152 4.79 -6.22 -18.43
CA PRO A 152 4.82 -5.49 -19.70
C PRO A 152 3.48 -5.52 -20.45
N ARG A 153 2.52 -6.36 -20.01
CA ARG A 153 1.20 -6.51 -20.65
C ARG A 153 0.17 -5.56 -20.08
N VAL A 154 0.43 -4.95 -18.91
CA VAL A 154 -0.48 -3.98 -18.30
C VAL A 154 -0.26 -2.61 -18.93
N PRO A 155 -1.28 -1.95 -19.49
CA PRO A 155 -1.10 -0.63 -20.08
C PRO A 155 -0.98 0.45 -18.98
N PHE A 156 -0.37 1.58 -19.34
CA PHE A 156 -0.28 2.79 -18.50
C PHE A 156 0.57 2.67 -17.23
N VAL A 157 1.42 1.65 -17.13
CA VAL A 157 2.41 1.49 -16.07
C VAL A 157 3.82 1.81 -16.59
N ALA A 158 4.64 2.40 -15.74
CA ALA A 158 6.08 2.49 -15.95
C ALA A 158 6.76 1.29 -15.28
N ARG A 159 7.97 0.94 -15.74
CA ARG A 159 8.77 -0.13 -15.15
C ARG A 159 9.87 0.47 -14.28
N ALA A 160 10.19 -0.18 -13.17
CA ALA A 160 11.31 0.18 -12.32
C ALA A 160 11.79 -1.05 -11.53
N ASP A 161 13.02 -0.98 -11.03
CA ASP A 161 13.59 -2.06 -10.23
C ASP A 161 12.70 -2.37 -9.01
N LYS A 162 12.60 -3.67 -8.67
CA LYS A 162 11.83 -4.21 -7.52
C LYS A 162 10.30 -4.17 -7.62
N HIS A 163 9.71 -3.70 -8.71
CA HIS A 163 8.25 -3.62 -8.88
C HIS A 163 7.64 -4.85 -9.60
N ASP A 164 8.18 -6.05 -9.33
CA ASP A 164 7.68 -7.29 -9.93
C ASP A 164 6.52 -7.90 -9.16
N ASP A 165 6.40 -7.62 -7.86
CA ASP A 165 5.46 -8.25 -6.93
C ASP A 165 4.48 -7.29 -6.23
N HIS A 166 4.48 -6.03 -6.67
CA HIS A 166 3.55 -4.98 -6.29
C HIS A 166 3.52 -3.92 -7.39
N PHE A 167 2.37 -3.25 -7.53
CA PHE A 167 2.31 -2.01 -8.30
C PHE A 167 2.25 -0.83 -7.33
N HIS A 168 3.02 0.20 -7.65
CA HIS A 168 3.08 1.45 -6.89
C HIS A 168 2.17 2.48 -7.54
N VAL A 169 1.32 3.15 -6.77
CA VAL A 169 0.43 4.22 -7.23
C VAL A 169 0.79 5.52 -6.51
N THR A 170 1.10 6.56 -7.28
CA THR A 170 1.24 7.92 -6.77
C THR A 170 0.05 8.76 -7.21
N LEU A 171 -0.56 9.50 -6.28
CA LEU A 171 -1.63 10.45 -6.56
C LEU A 171 -1.09 11.88 -6.72
N ARG A 172 -1.86 12.73 -7.40
CA ARG A 172 -1.69 14.19 -7.34
C ARG A 172 -2.37 14.70 -6.07
N GLY A 173 -1.66 15.50 -5.29
CA GLY A 173 -2.13 16.13 -4.05
C GLY A 173 -1.61 17.55 -3.92
#